data_AF-A0A2M8PL65-F1
#
_entry.id   AF-A0A2M8PL65-F1
#
_cell.length_a   1.000
_cell.length_b   1.000
_cell.length_c   1.000
_cell.angle_alpha   90.00
_cell.angle_beta   90.00
_cell.angle_gamma   90.00
#
_symmetry.space_group_name_H-M   'P 1'
#
loop_
_entity.id
_entity.type
_entity.pdbx_description
1 polymer ?
#
loop_
_entity_poly.entity_id
_entity_poly.type
_entity_poly.pdbx_seq_one_letter_code
_entity_poly.pdbx_strand_id
1 'polypeptide(L)'
;LLGFRDALLDLSLKPKLEYSHFIDMCGTGGDGKSTFNISTLASLVAAGAGVKVAKHGNVSVSSSCGSSDVLKEAGLVFTNDESILNQQMKSANICYLHAPLFHPAMKYVAPIRRALGVRTFFNLLGPLVNPAQPTAQVVGVFSLEIARLFAYVLSETNLEYFVVHSLSGYDEVSLTSKWRIYGRN
;
A
#
# COMPACT_ATOMS: atom_id res chain seq x y z
N LEU A 1 16.45 -5.82 1.32
CA LEU A 1 15.07 -5.31 1.42
C LEU A 1 14.17 -6.29 2.20
N LEU A 2 14.19 -7.59 1.87
CA LEU A 2 13.46 -8.66 2.58
C LEU A 2 13.58 -8.59 4.11
N GLY A 3 14.79 -8.65 4.67
CA GLY A 3 14.94 -8.59 6.13
C GLY A 3 14.36 -7.33 6.80
N PHE A 4 14.33 -6.18 6.12
CA PHE A 4 13.68 -4.97 6.64
C PHE A 4 12.16 -5.06 6.58
N ARG A 5 11.61 -5.66 5.51
CA ARG A 5 10.19 -5.95 5.40
C ARG A 5 9.76 -6.87 6.54
N ASP A 6 10.47 -7.98 6.71
CA ASP A 6 10.11 -9.01 7.69
C ASP A 6 10.17 -8.44 9.12
N ALA A 7 11.24 -7.68 9.44
CA ALA A 7 11.34 -6.98 10.73
C ALA A 7 10.19 -5.98 10.96
N LEU A 8 9.76 -5.22 9.94
CA LEU A 8 8.64 -4.29 10.08
C LEU A 8 7.29 -5.00 10.23
N LEU A 9 7.09 -6.14 9.57
CA LEU A 9 5.91 -6.99 9.73
C LEU A 9 5.88 -7.62 11.13
N ASP A 10 7.01 -8.08 11.64
CA ASP A 10 7.14 -8.62 13.00
C ASP A 10 6.82 -7.58 14.07
N LEU A 11 7.28 -6.34 13.87
CA LEU A 11 7.02 -5.22 14.77
C LEU A 11 5.65 -4.55 14.58
N SER A 12 4.87 -4.99 13.58
CA SER A 12 3.54 -4.43 13.31
C SER A 12 2.48 -5.02 14.23
N LEU A 13 1.42 -4.22 14.47
CA LEU A 13 0.19 -4.73 15.03
C LEU A 13 -0.57 -5.44 13.90
N LYS A 14 -0.75 -6.75 14.01
CA LYS A 14 -1.40 -7.56 12.98
C LYS A 14 -2.90 -7.67 13.29
N PRO A 15 -3.81 -7.05 12.51
CA PRO A 15 -5.24 -7.18 12.76
C PRO A 15 -5.72 -8.59 12.44
N LYS A 16 -6.58 -9.17 13.28
CA LYS A 16 -7.30 -10.41 12.98
C LYS A 16 -8.54 -10.11 12.15
N LEU A 17 -8.42 -10.29 10.83
CA LEU A 17 -9.56 -10.21 9.91
C LEU A 17 -10.24 -11.58 9.77
N GLU A 18 -11.56 -11.60 9.72
CA GLU A 18 -12.40 -12.81 9.62
C GLU A 18 -12.40 -13.46 8.22
N TYR A 19 -11.72 -12.84 7.24
CA TYR A 19 -11.69 -13.28 5.86
C TYR A 19 -10.32 -13.85 5.50
N SER A 20 -10.27 -14.98 4.79
CA SER A 20 -9.02 -15.62 4.38
C SER A 20 -8.45 -15.09 3.06
N HIS A 21 -9.27 -14.42 2.25
CA HIS A 21 -8.88 -13.89 0.94
C HIS A 21 -9.26 -12.42 0.83
N PHE A 22 -8.25 -11.58 0.63
CA PHE A 22 -8.41 -10.15 0.39
C PHE A 22 -7.17 -9.61 -0.30
N ILE A 23 -7.33 -8.48 -0.96
CA ILE A 23 -6.28 -7.86 -1.75
C ILE A 23 -5.84 -6.53 -1.14
N ASP A 24 -4.66 -6.08 -1.54
CA ASP A 24 -4.19 -4.71 -1.34
C ASP A 24 -3.83 -4.05 -2.66
N MET A 25 -4.01 -2.74 -2.73
CA MET A 25 -3.65 -1.93 -3.88
C MET A 25 -3.02 -0.64 -3.39
N CYS A 26 -1.72 -0.48 -3.64
CA CYS A 26 -0.96 0.68 -3.18
C CYS A 26 0.21 1.00 -4.12
N GLY A 27 0.64 2.26 -4.12
CA GLY A 27 1.86 2.69 -4.81
C GLY A 27 3.01 2.94 -3.84
N THR A 28 4.24 2.89 -4.34
CA THR A 28 5.40 3.41 -3.60
C THR A 28 5.33 4.93 -3.38
N GLY A 29 4.52 5.62 -4.18
CA GLY A 29 4.52 7.07 -4.31
C GLY A 29 5.84 7.59 -4.88
N GLY A 30 5.99 8.91 -4.89
CA GLY A 30 7.24 9.55 -5.29
C GLY A 30 7.49 9.55 -6.81
N ASP A 31 6.47 9.37 -7.64
CA ASP A 31 6.59 9.57 -9.09
C ASP A 31 6.73 11.07 -9.48
N GLY A 32 6.40 11.98 -8.55
CA GLY A 32 6.44 13.43 -8.77
C GLY A 32 5.36 13.94 -9.73
N LYS A 33 4.34 13.13 -10.03
CA LYS A 33 3.31 13.44 -11.03
C LYS A 33 2.07 14.09 -10.45
N SER A 34 1.91 14.06 -9.12
CA SER A 34 0.77 14.67 -8.41
C SER A 34 -0.59 14.29 -9.01
N THR A 35 -0.74 13.02 -9.38
CA THR A 35 -2.04 12.50 -9.83
C THR A 35 -3.02 12.45 -8.67
N PHE A 36 -4.31 12.29 -8.99
CA PHE A 36 -5.29 11.93 -7.97
C PHE A 36 -4.98 10.53 -7.40
N ASN A 37 -5.64 10.17 -6.29
CA ASN A 37 -5.39 8.94 -5.54
C ASN A 37 -5.96 7.68 -6.25
N ILE A 38 -5.37 7.32 -7.40
CA ILE A 38 -5.82 6.23 -8.29
C ILE A 38 -5.97 4.91 -7.53
N SER A 39 -4.94 4.44 -6.83
CA SER A 39 -5.04 3.19 -6.05
C SER A 39 -6.12 3.22 -4.97
N THR A 40 -6.48 4.38 -4.40
CA THR A 40 -7.58 4.50 -3.44
C THR A 40 -8.93 4.32 -4.13
N LEU A 41 -9.15 4.97 -5.27
CA LEU A 41 -10.38 4.82 -6.03
C LEU A 41 -10.52 3.41 -6.60
N ALA A 42 -9.43 2.83 -7.12
CA ALA A 42 -9.40 1.44 -7.58
C ALA A 42 -9.80 0.45 -6.47
N SER A 43 -9.38 0.72 -5.22
CA SER A 43 -9.79 -0.06 -4.05
C SER A 43 -11.28 0.00 -3.79
N LEU A 44 -11.89 1.18 -3.88
CA LEU A 44 -13.32 1.35 -3.72
C LEU A 44 -14.11 0.66 -4.85
N VAL A 45 -13.62 0.76 -6.10
CA VAL A 45 -14.25 0.09 -7.26
C VAL A 45 -14.19 -1.43 -7.12
N ALA A 46 -13.04 -2.00 -6.74
CA ALA A 46 -12.90 -3.44 -6.52
C ALA A 46 -13.82 -3.93 -5.38
N ALA A 47 -13.89 -3.17 -4.29
CA ALA A 47 -14.78 -3.46 -3.17
C ALA A 47 -16.27 -3.42 -3.58
N GLY A 48 -16.65 -2.43 -4.38
CA GLY A 48 -17.99 -2.33 -4.97
C GLY A 48 -18.32 -3.49 -5.92
N ALA A 49 -17.31 -4.10 -6.55
CA ALA A 49 -17.44 -5.29 -7.37
C ALA A 49 -17.46 -6.61 -6.56
N GLY A 50 -17.40 -6.55 -5.23
CA GLY A 50 -17.47 -7.72 -4.34
C GLY A 50 -16.12 -8.28 -3.88
N VAL A 51 -15.00 -7.67 -4.28
CA VAL A 51 -13.67 -8.12 -3.87
C VAL A 51 -13.36 -7.59 -2.47
N LYS A 52 -12.89 -8.45 -1.57
CA LYS A 52 -12.43 -8.02 -0.24
C LYS A 52 -11.10 -7.27 -0.35
N VAL A 53 -11.02 -6.06 0.18
CA VAL A 53 -9.83 -5.19 0.11
C VAL A 53 -9.39 -4.77 1.51
N ALA A 54 -8.16 -5.10 1.89
CA ALA A 54 -7.52 -4.58 3.09
C ALA A 54 -6.45 -3.57 2.67
N LYS A 55 -6.89 -2.34 2.36
CA LYS A 55 -6.02 -1.32 1.77
C LYS A 55 -5.07 -0.77 2.82
N HIS A 56 -3.76 -0.91 2.60
CA HIS A 56 -2.75 -0.22 3.42
C HIS A 56 -2.43 1.15 2.84
N GLY A 57 -2.34 2.16 3.69
CA GLY A 57 -2.04 3.51 3.22
C GLY A 57 -1.58 4.48 4.30
N ASN A 58 -1.11 5.63 3.85
CA ASN A 58 -0.52 6.64 4.71
C ASN A 58 -0.87 8.07 4.23
N VAL A 59 -0.55 9.06 5.06
CA VAL A 59 -0.51 10.47 4.67
C VAL A 59 0.61 10.70 3.66
N SER A 60 0.50 11.76 2.86
CA SER A 60 1.56 12.08 1.92
C SER A 60 2.88 12.38 2.61
N VAL A 61 3.97 11.86 2.02
CA VAL A 61 5.36 12.24 2.33
C VAL A 61 6.06 12.94 1.15
N SER A 62 5.42 13.05 -0.01
CA SER A 62 6.04 13.62 -1.22
C SER A 62 5.08 14.21 -2.27
N SER A 63 3.80 13.85 -2.25
CA SER A 63 2.75 14.49 -3.07
C SER A 63 2.01 15.58 -2.28
N SER A 64 1.12 16.31 -2.94
CA SER A 64 0.22 17.25 -2.26
C SER A 64 -0.82 16.58 -1.36
N CYS A 65 -1.17 15.31 -1.62
CA CYS A 65 -2.26 14.60 -0.94
C CYS A 65 -2.07 13.08 -1.01
N GLY A 66 -2.05 12.39 0.13
CA GLY A 66 -1.94 10.94 0.23
C GLY A 66 -3.29 10.28 0.45
N SER A 67 -3.30 8.94 0.40
CA SER A 67 -4.54 8.16 0.54
C SER A 67 -5.26 8.41 1.88
N SER A 68 -4.51 8.59 2.97
CA SER A 68 -5.11 8.90 4.28
C SER A 68 -5.66 10.32 4.32
N ASP A 69 -5.03 11.27 3.62
CA ASP A 69 -5.51 12.65 3.59
C ASP A 69 -6.89 12.73 2.90
N VAL A 70 -7.04 12.06 1.75
CA VAL A 70 -8.33 11.98 1.03
C VAL A 70 -9.41 11.30 1.87
N LEU A 71 -9.12 10.15 2.47
CA LEU A 71 -10.13 9.40 3.21
C LEU A 71 -10.54 10.11 4.50
N LYS A 72 -9.60 10.78 5.17
CA LYS A 72 -9.90 11.61 6.35
C LYS A 72 -10.84 12.76 5.97
N GLU A 73 -10.56 13.45 4.86
CA GLU A 73 -11.43 14.53 4.36
C GLU A 73 -12.82 14.00 3.95
N ALA A 74 -12.89 12.78 3.42
CA ALA A 74 -14.15 12.09 3.14
C ALA A 74 -14.89 11.60 4.41
N GLY A 75 -14.38 11.89 5.61
CA GLY A 75 -15.02 11.56 6.89
C GLY A 75 -14.65 10.21 7.48
N LEU A 76 -13.65 9.49 6.93
CA LEU A 76 -13.22 8.22 7.51
C LEU A 76 -12.44 8.45 8.81
N VAL A 77 -12.92 7.82 9.88
CA VAL A 77 -12.21 7.74 11.16
C VAL A 77 -11.31 6.52 11.15
N PHE A 78 -9.99 6.73 11.24
CA PHE A 78 -9.03 5.63 11.28
C PHE A 78 -9.08 4.91 12.63
N THR A 79 -8.97 3.58 12.58
CA THR A 79 -8.98 2.72 13.76
C THR A 79 -8.08 1.50 13.54
N ASN A 80 -7.61 0.90 14.64
CA ASN A 80 -7.02 -0.43 14.68
C ASN A 80 -7.88 -1.43 15.46
N ASP A 81 -9.13 -1.07 15.76
CA ASP A 81 -10.12 -1.94 16.39
C ASP A 81 -10.59 -3.02 15.40
N GLU A 82 -10.27 -4.28 15.71
CA GLU A 82 -10.60 -5.44 14.89
C GLU A 82 -12.10 -5.59 14.64
N SER A 83 -12.95 -5.24 15.59
CA SER A 83 -14.41 -5.30 15.44
C SER A 83 -14.89 -4.35 14.35
N ILE A 84 -14.38 -3.11 14.36
CA ILE A 84 -14.72 -2.09 13.36
C ILE A 84 -14.16 -2.48 11.99
N LEU A 85 -12.92 -2.95 11.91
CA LEU A 85 -12.31 -3.37 10.65
C LEU A 85 -13.07 -4.54 10.01
N ASN A 86 -13.49 -5.52 10.81
CA ASN A 86 -14.29 -6.65 10.33
C ASN A 86 -15.70 -6.21 9.92
N GLN A 87 -16.31 -5.27 10.64
CA GLN A 87 -17.58 -4.67 10.24
C GLN A 87 -17.47 -3.96 8.89
N GLN A 88 -16.41 -3.18 8.65
CA GLN A 88 -16.14 -2.52 7.37
C GLN A 88 -15.95 -3.54 6.23
N MET A 89 -15.15 -4.58 6.46
CA MET A 89 -14.98 -5.68 5.49
C MET A 89 -16.30 -6.39 5.18
N LYS A 90 -17.17 -6.56 6.18
CA LYS A 90 -18.47 -7.21 6.03
C LYS A 90 -19.46 -6.36 5.24
N SER A 91 -19.57 -5.07 5.55
CA SER A 91 -20.59 -4.19 4.95
C SER A 91 -20.18 -3.58 3.62
N ALA A 92 -18.89 -3.27 3.45
CA ALA A 92 -18.39 -2.49 2.32
C ALA A 92 -17.35 -3.24 1.46
N ASN A 93 -16.99 -4.47 1.83
CA ASN A 93 -15.89 -5.24 1.23
C ASN A 93 -14.51 -4.57 1.33
N ILE A 94 -14.36 -3.52 2.13
CA ILE A 94 -13.09 -2.82 2.28
C ILE A 94 -12.90 -2.37 3.72
N CYS A 95 -11.69 -2.56 4.24
CA CYS A 95 -11.19 -1.82 5.40
C CYS A 95 -9.91 -1.07 5.02
N TYR A 96 -9.65 0.01 5.76
CA TYR A 96 -8.47 0.84 5.54
C TYR A 96 -7.52 0.76 6.72
N LEU A 97 -6.29 0.34 6.44
CA LEU A 97 -5.23 0.17 7.41
C LEU A 97 -4.33 1.41 7.37
N HIS A 98 -4.58 2.37 8.25
CA HIS A 98 -3.79 3.59 8.34
C HIS A 98 -2.43 3.30 8.98
N ALA A 99 -1.35 3.35 8.21
CA ALA A 99 -0.01 2.86 8.60
C ALA A 99 0.47 3.30 10.00
N PRO A 100 0.29 4.56 10.45
CA PRO A 100 0.69 4.98 11.80
C PRO A 100 0.02 4.21 12.95
N LEU A 101 -1.18 3.65 12.75
CA LEU A 101 -1.88 2.84 13.75
C LEU A 101 -1.36 1.40 13.84
N PHE A 102 -0.69 0.91 12.80
CA PHE A 102 -0.25 -0.48 12.71
C PHE A 102 1.27 -0.65 12.78
N HIS A 103 2.06 0.39 12.51
CA HIS A 103 3.52 0.35 12.57
C HIS A 103 4.10 1.26 13.66
N PRO A 104 3.86 0.99 14.96
CA PRO A 104 4.28 1.86 16.06
C PRO A 104 5.79 2.05 16.11
N ALA A 105 6.58 1.06 15.67
CA ALA A 105 8.03 1.15 15.59
C ALA A 105 8.52 2.27 14.65
N MET A 106 7.71 2.70 13.67
CA MET A 106 8.09 3.77 12.75
C MET A 106 8.23 5.13 13.45
N LYS A 107 7.66 5.31 14.64
CA LYS A 107 7.82 6.55 15.44
C LYS A 107 9.28 6.83 15.80
N TYR A 108 10.10 5.79 15.94
CA TYR A 108 11.52 5.93 16.28
C TYR A 108 12.37 6.38 15.08
N VAL A 109 11.95 6.03 13.86
CA VAL A 109 12.69 6.36 12.63
C VAL A 109 12.16 7.64 11.96
N ALA A 110 10.91 8.03 12.22
CA ALA A 110 10.28 9.19 11.60
C ALA A 110 11.07 10.51 11.76
N PRO A 111 11.63 10.86 12.94
CA PRO A 111 12.43 12.07 13.10
C PRO A 111 13.70 12.04 12.25
N ILE A 112 14.38 10.89 12.18
CA ILE A 112 15.61 10.69 11.41
C ILE A 112 15.32 10.85 9.92
N ARG A 113 14.24 10.21 9.42
CA ARG A 113 13.81 10.35 8.02
C ARG A 113 13.49 11.79 7.67
N ARG A 114 12.83 12.52 8.57
CA ARG A 114 12.51 13.93 8.37
C ARG A 114 13.77 14.80 8.31
N ALA A 115 14.73 14.55 9.20
CA ALA A 115 16.01 15.27 9.22
C ALA A 115 16.86 14.99 7.98
N LEU A 116 16.84 13.76 7.46
CA LEU A 116 17.55 13.40 6.23
C LEU A 116 16.97 14.08 4.98
N GLY A 117 15.65 14.25 4.91
CA GLY A 117 14.98 14.95 3.79
C GLY A 117 15.14 14.29 2.40
N VAL A 118 15.73 13.09 2.34
CA VAL A 118 15.99 12.35 1.10
C VAL A 118 15.27 11.00 1.10
N ARG A 119 15.06 10.44 -0.10
CA ARG A 119 14.48 9.11 -0.25
C ARG A 119 15.44 8.05 0.30
N THR A 120 14.88 7.07 0.99
CA THR A 120 15.61 5.91 1.52
C THR A 120 14.83 4.63 1.23
N PHE A 121 15.37 3.47 1.58
CA PHE A 121 14.66 2.20 1.42
C PHE A 121 13.31 2.17 2.18
N PHE A 122 13.11 3.01 3.21
CA PHE A 122 11.81 3.14 3.89
C PHE A 122 10.69 3.64 2.97
N ASN A 123 11.00 4.35 1.89
CA ASN A 123 10.03 4.74 0.88
C ASN A 123 9.53 3.55 0.05
N LEU A 124 10.33 2.49 -0.03
CA LEU A 124 9.98 1.25 -0.75
C LEU A 124 9.24 0.25 0.14
N LEU A 125 9.37 0.35 1.47
CA LEU A 125 8.81 -0.65 2.38
C LEU A 125 7.29 -0.58 2.50
N GLY A 126 6.67 0.59 2.33
CA GLY A 126 5.23 0.79 2.59
C GLY A 126 4.31 -0.27 1.97
N PRO A 127 4.38 -0.50 0.65
CA PRO A 127 3.61 -1.56 -0.01
C PRO A 127 3.94 -2.98 0.46
N LEU A 128 5.16 -3.24 0.91
CA LEU A 128 5.62 -4.58 1.27
C LEU A 128 5.21 -5.01 2.69
N VAL A 129 4.70 -4.08 3.50
CA VAL A 129 4.47 -4.28 4.94
C VAL A 129 3.00 -4.16 5.36
N ASN A 130 2.05 -4.46 4.47
CA ASN A 130 0.64 -4.48 4.86
C ASN A 130 0.45 -5.44 6.07
N PRO A 131 0.02 -4.95 7.25
CA PRO A 131 0.00 -5.71 8.49
C PRO A 131 -1.05 -6.84 8.48
N ALA A 132 -2.06 -6.73 7.62
CA ALA A 132 -3.05 -7.78 7.42
C ALA A 132 -2.56 -8.94 6.56
N GLN A 133 -1.41 -8.80 5.87
CA GLN A 133 -0.82 -9.83 5.02
C GLN A 133 -1.81 -10.38 3.98
N PRO A 134 -2.16 -9.57 2.95
CA PRO A 134 -3.15 -9.96 1.94
C PRO A 134 -2.73 -11.21 1.18
N THR A 135 -3.68 -11.84 0.50
CA THR A 135 -3.41 -12.99 -0.37
C THR A 135 -3.02 -12.57 -1.78
N ALA A 136 -3.41 -11.36 -2.20
CA ALA A 136 -2.92 -10.77 -3.43
C ALA A 136 -2.66 -9.27 -3.33
N GLN A 137 -1.75 -8.74 -4.15
CA GLN A 137 -1.48 -7.31 -4.18
C GLN A 137 -1.21 -6.79 -5.60
N VAL A 138 -1.74 -5.62 -5.91
CA VAL A 138 -1.26 -4.81 -7.04
C VAL A 138 -0.45 -3.64 -6.48
N VAL A 139 0.82 -3.58 -6.85
CA VAL A 139 1.73 -2.54 -6.39
C VAL A 139 2.26 -1.69 -7.52
N GLY A 140 2.04 -0.40 -7.38
CA GLY A 140 2.57 0.63 -8.24
C GLY A 140 4.00 1.05 -7.88
N VAL A 141 4.89 1.18 -8.85
CA VAL A 141 6.27 1.66 -8.62
C VAL A 141 6.72 2.74 -9.61
N PHE A 142 7.53 3.68 -9.14
CA PHE A 142 7.92 4.86 -9.93
C PHE A 142 9.04 4.61 -10.96
N SER A 143 9.67 3.43 -10.99
CA SER A 143 10.70 3.10 -11.99
C SER A 143 10.78 1.60 -12.34
N LEU A 144 11.30 1.29 -13.53
CA LEU A 144 11.55 -0.10 -13.96
C LEU A 144 12.60 -0.84 -13.11
N GLU A 145 13.54 -0.12 -12.50
CA GLU A 145 14.51 -0.71 -11.58
C GLU A 145 13.81 -1.19 -10.31
N ILE A 146 12.98 -0.33 -9.71
CA ILE A 146 12.18 -0.68 -8.55
C ILE A 146 11.17 -1.77 -8.89
N ALA A 147 10.60 -1.78 -10.11
CA ALA A 147 9.70 -2.84 -10.55
C ALA A 147 10.35 -4.23 -10.51
N ARG A 148 11.59 -4.33 -10.99
CA ARG A 148 12.36 -5.58 -10.94
C ARG A 148 12.71 -5.98 -9.50
N LEU A 149 13.09 -5.01 -8.66
CA LEU A 149 13.36 -5.25 -7.25
C LEU A 149 12.12 -5.77 -6.51
N PHE A 150 10.96 -5.16 -6.74
CA PHE A 150 9.69 -5.60 -6.15
C PHE A 150 9.29 -6.97 -6.66
N ALA A 151 9.41 -7.23 -7.97
CA ALA A 151 9.11 -8.54 -8.53
C ALA A 151 9.98 -9.64 -7.91
N TYR A 152 11.27 -9.37 -7.66
CA TYR A 152 12.16 -10.29 -6.94
C TYR A 152 11.76 -10.46 -5.48
N VAL A 153 11.46 -9.38 -4.75
CA VAL A 153 11.07 -9.48 -3.33
C VAL A 153 9.76 -10.25 -3.17
N LEU A 154 8.78 -10.03 -4.04
CA LEU A 154 7.48 -10.67 -3.96
C LEU A 154 7.51 -12.13 -4.45
N SER A 155 8.43 -12.50 -5.35
CA SER A 155 8.59 -13.90 -5.77
C SER A 155 9.05 -14.82 -4.64
N GLU A 156 9.74 -14.28 -3.65
CA GLU A 156 10.17 -15.00 -2.42
C GLU A 156 9.04 -15.18 -1.40
N THR A 157 7.82 -14.75 -1.72
CA THR A 157 6.65 -14.87 -0.84
C THR A 157 5.60 -15.80 -1.48
N ASN A 158 4.56 -16.17 -0.73
CA ASN A 158 3.39 -16.89 -1.26
C ASN A 158 2.27 -15.95 -1.74
N LEU A 159 2.55 -14.64 -1.85
CA LEU A 159 1.59 -13.64 -2.30
C LEU A 159 1.37 -13.78 -3.82
N GLU A 160 0.12 -13.66 -4.27
CA GLU A 160 -0.16 -13.38 -5.69
C GLU A 160 0.03 -11.89 -5.97
N TYR A 161 0.72 -11.53 -7.04
CA TYR A 161 1.10 -10.12 -7.19
C TYR A 161 1.20 -9.64 -8.62
N PHE A 162 0.91 -8.35 -8.78
CA PHE A 162 1.26 -7.57 -9.95
C PHE A 162 2.01 -6.30 -9.55
N VAL A 163 3.23 -6.15 -10.04
CA VAL A 163 4.01 -4.91 -9.95
C VAL A 163 3.83 -4.14 -11.24
N VAL A 164 3.26 -2.94 -11.17
CA VAL A 164 2.96 -2.10 -12.33
C VAL A 164 3.83 -0.85 -12.36
N HIS A 165 4.28 -0.48 -13.56
CA HIS A 165 5.01 0.75 -13.81
C HIS A 165 4.65 1.33 -15.16
N SER A 166 4.25 2.59 -15.19
CA SER A 166 4.03 3.32 -16.45
C SER A 166 5.35 3.78 -17.06
N LEU A 167 5.55 3.61 -18.37
CA LEU A 167 6.77 4.08 -19.05
C LEU A 167 6.87 5.62 -19.10
N SER A 168 5.82 6.34 -18.77
CA SER A 168 5.85 7.79 -18.55
C SER A 168 6.20 8.19 -17.11
N GLY A 169 6.55 7.22 -16.26
CA GLY A 169 7.11 7.42 -14.91
C GLY A 169 6.12 7.30 -13.77
N TYR A 170 4.83 7.04 -14.04
CA TYR A 170 3.82 6.89 -12.99
C TYR A 170 3.99 5.56 -12.26
N ASP A 171 3.73 5.58 -10.95
CA ASP A 171 3.55 4.39 -10.14
C ASP A 171 2.12 3.85 -10.19
N GLU A 172 1.43 4.05 -11.32
CA GLU A 172 0.05 3.60 -11.55
C GLU A 172 -0.08 3.20 -13.02
N VAL A 173 -1.15 2.46 -13.37
CA VAL A 173 -1.49 2.21 -14.77
C VAL A 173 -1.91 3.52 -15.44
N SER A 174 -1.23 3.87 -16.54
CA SER A 174 -1.48 5.09 -17.29
C SER A 174 -2.27 4.78 -18.57
N LEU A 175 -3.24 5.65 -18.90
CA LEU A 175 -3.97 5.60 -20.17
C LEU A 175 -3.27 6.35 -21.30
N THR A 176 -2.24 7.13 -20.99
CA THR A 176 -1.54 8.01 -21.95
C THR A 176 -0.20 7.43 -22.40
N SER A 177 0.20 6.27 -21.88
CA SER A 177 1.46 5.62 -22.23
C SER A 177 1.40 4.12 -22.00
N LYS A 178 2.33 3.39 -22.63
CA LYS A 178 2.53 1.97 -22.34
C LYS A 178 2.99 1.81 -20.89
N TRP A 179 2.64 0.69 -20.28
CA TRP A 179 3.08 0.30 -18.95
C TRP A 179 3.65 -1.12 -18.98
N ARG A 180 4.40 -1.47 -17.94
CA ARG A 180 4.97 -2.79 -17.72
C ARG A 180 4.34 -3.40 -16.48
N ILE A 181 4.27 -4.72 -16.51
CA ILE A 181 3.75 -5.54 -15.41
C ILE A 181 4.67 -6.72 -15.18
N TYR A 182 4.91 -7.03 -13.92
CA TYR A 182 5.60 -8.24 -13.47
C TYR A 182 4.69 -8.92 -12.48
N GLY A 183 4.50 -10.24 -12.57
CA GLY A 183 3.60 -10.90 -11.63
C GLY A 183 3.63 -12.42 -11.72
N ARG A 184 3.02 -13.01 -10.68
CA ARG A 184 2.65 -14.42 -10.58
C ARG A 184 1.14 -14.47 -10.34
N ASN A 185 0.51 -15.47 -10.94
CA ASN A 185 -0.93 -15.67 -11.02
C ASN A 185 -1.25 -17.13 -10.71
#